data_AF-A0A967LI00-F1
#
_entry.id   AF-A0A967LI00-F1
#
_cell.length_a   1.000
_cell.length_b   1.000
_cell.length_c   1.000
_cell.angle_alpha   90.00
_cell.angle_beta   90.00
_cell.angle_gamma   90.00
#
_symmetry.space_group_name_H-M   'P 1'
#
loop_
_entity.id
_entity.type
_entity.pdbx_description
1 polymer ?
#
loop_
_entity_poly.entity_id
_entity_poly.type
_entity_poly.pdbx_seq_one_letter_code
_entity_poly.pdbx_strand_id
1 'polypeptide(L)' 'LPEGADAVVIQENCQYDNEEVTILSAEQGRVSPGNNVLKKGEDIESGQTLLRAGRRLRPQDMG' A
#
# COMPACT_ATOMS: atom_id res chain seq x y z
N LEU A 1 -4.07 0.25 -8.51
CA LEU A 1 -3.27 -0.89 -9.00
C LEU A 1 -3.81 -1.29 -10.38
N PRO A 2 -2.97 -1.50 -11.42
CA PRO A 2 -3.43 -1.98 -12.73
C PRO A 2 -4.19 -3.30 -12.61
N GLU A 3 -5.06 -3.58 -13.58
CA GLU A 3 -5.77 -4.86 -13.62
C GLU A 3 -4.77 -6.03 -13.72
N GLY A 4 -4.96 -7.05 -12.90
CA GLY A 4 -4.11 -8.25 -12.85
C GLY A 4 -2.83 -8.11 -12.03
N ALA A 5 -2.39 -6.90 -11.67
CA ALA A 5 -1.26 -6.73 -10.77
C ALA A 5 -1.67 -7.02 -9.31
N ASP A 6 -0.79 -7.68 -8.55
CA ASP A 6 -1.04 -8.12 -7.17
C ASP A 6 0.07 -7.69 -6.19
N ALA A 7 1.14 -7.05 -6.66
CA ALA A 7 2.23 -6.53 -5.86
C ALA A 7 2.84 -5.27 -6.49
N VAL A 8 3.54 -4.48 -5.69
CA VAL A 8 4.35 -3.34 -6.13
C VAL A 8 5.77 -3.50 -5.56
N VAL A 9 6.79 -3.23 -6.36
CA VAL A 9 8.20 -3.22 -5.92
C VAL A 9 8.67 -1.77 -5.90
N ILE A 10 9.36 -1.38 -4.82
CA ILE A 10 9.94 -0.04 -4.70
C ILE A 10 11.06 0.14 -5.74
N GLN A 11 11.23 1.36 -6.25
CA GLN A 11 12.19 1.65 -7.33
C GLN A 11 13.63 1.35 -6.91
N GLU A 12 13.97 1.59 -5.64
CA GLU A 12 15.30 1.37 -5.08
C GLU A 12 15.75 -0.09 -5.14
N ASN A 13 14.79 -1.02 -5.27
CA ASN A 13 15.05 -2.46 -5.44
C ASN A 13 15.01 -2.91 -6.90
N CYS A 14 15.00 -1.96 -7.84
CA CYS A 14 14.93 -2.21 -9.26
C CYS A 14 16.14 -1.59 -9.96
N GLN A 15 16.57 -2.24 -11.04
CA GLN A 15 17.48 -1.66 -12.02
C GLN A 15 16.72 -1.44 -13.33
N TYR A 16 16.81 -0.23 -13.87
CA TYR A 16 16.23 0.12 -15.17
C TYR A 16 17.35 0.28 -16.20
N ASP A 17 17.26 -0.46 -17.30
CA ASP A 17 18.18 -0.36 -18.43
C ASP A 17 17.47 -0.79 -19.71
N ASN A 18 17.76 -0.14 -20.83
CA ASN A 18 17.20 -0.48 -22.15
C ASN A 18 15.68 -0.74 -22.18
N GLU A 19 14.88 0.09 -21.50
CA GLU A 19 13.41 -0.06 -21.39
C GLU A 19 12.94 -1.30 -20.61
N GLU A 20 13.85 -2.01 -19.96
CA GLU A 20 13.57 -3.16 -19.10
C GLU A 20 13.81 -2.83 -17.62
N VAL A 21 13.01 -3.45 -16.75
CA VAL A 21 13.14 -3.36 -15.29
C VAL A 21 13.53 -4.73 -14.74
N THR A 22 14.69 -4.81 -14.11
CA THR A 22 15.14 -6.00 -13.36
C THR A 22 14.89 -5.80 -11.87
N ILE A 23 14.22 -6.77 -11.23
CA ILE A 23 14.03 -6.79 -9.77
C ILE A 23 15.25 -7.43 -9.11
N LEU A 24 15.90 -6.70 -8.21
CA LEU A 24 17.15 -7.14 -7.58
C LEU A 24 16.87 -8.21 -6.51
N SER A 25 17.42 -9.41 -6.67
CA SER A 25 17.12 -10.61 -5.89
C SER A 25 17.84 -10.73 -4.54
N ALA A 26 18.23 -9.62 -3.89
CA ALA A 26 18.68 -9.70 -2.50
C ALA A 26 17.49 -10.07 -1.61
N GLU A 27 17.69 -10.45 -0.35
CA GLU A 27 16.64 -10.97 0.57
C GLU A 27 15.35 -10.09 0.69
N GLN A 28 15.38 -8.86 0.18
CA GLN A 28 14.30 -7.87 0.04
C GLN A 28 13.53 -7.92 -1.31
N GLY A 29 13.95 -8.78 -2.25
CA GLY A 29 13.47 -8.88 -3.64
C GLY A 29 12.54 -10.06 -3.92
N ARG A 30 12.19 -10.86 -2.90
CA ARG A 30 11.10 -11.84 -3.04
C ARG A 30 9.76 -11.11 -3.06
N VAL A 31 9.21 -10.93 -4.27
CA VAL A 31 7.87 -10.36 -4.46
C VAL A 31 6.84 -11.42 -4.12
N SER A 32 6.07 -11.18 -3.07
CA SER A 32 4.90 -11.98 -2.72
C SER A 32 3.63 -11.21 -3.06
N PRO A 33 2.51 -11.91 -3.34
CA PRO A 33 1.22 -11.26 -3.51
C PRO A 33 0.89 -10.36 -2.30
N GLY A 34 0.48 -9.13 -2.57
CA GLY A 34 0.16 -8.11 -1.58
C GLY A 34 1.33 -7.23 -1.14
N ASN A 35 2.57 -7.49 -1.56
CA ASN A 35 3.69 -6.61 -1.24
C ASN A 35 3.41 -5.17 -1.72
N ASN A 36 3.49 -4.21 -0.80
CA ASN A 36 3.27 -2.78 -1.06
C ASN A 36 1.91 -2.45 -1.71
N VAL A 37 0.90 -3.29 -1.48
CA VAL A 37 -0.47 -3.06 -1.95
C VAL A 37 -1.36 -2.81 -0.74
N LEU A 38 -1.91 -1.60 -0.66
CA LEU A 38 -2.99 -1.30 0.28
C LEU A 38 -4.34 -1.73 -0.32
N LYS A 39 -5.11 -2.50 0.44
CA LYS A 39 -6.44 -2.93 0.04
C LYS A 39 -7.43 -1.78 0.19
N LYS A 40 -8.46 -1.79 -0.67
CA LYS A 40 -9.56 -0.84 -0.53
C LYS A 40 -10.24 -1.03 0.82
N GLY A 41 -10.24 0.01 1.63
CA GLY A 41 -10.85 0.02 2.95
C GLY A 41 -10.07 -0.75 4.02
N GLU A 42 -8.76 -0.97 3.82
CA GLU A 42 -7.89 -1.66 4.78
C GLU A 42 -7.92 -1.04 6.18
N ASP A 43 -7.90 0.29 6.25
CA ASP A 43 -8.02 1.02 7.52
C ASP A 43 -9.48 1.33 7.88
N ILE A 44 -10.27 1.72 6.87
CA ILE A 44 -11.62 2.25 7.04
C ILE A 44 -12.52 1.80 5.90
N GLU A 45 -13.62 1.13 6.25
CA GLU A 45 -14.62 0.68 5.30
C GLU A 45 -15.74 1.72 5.09
N SER A 46 -16.41 1.65 3.93
CA SER A 46 -17.58 2.48 3.67
C SER A 46 -18.72 2.11 4.60
N GLY A 47 -19.31 3.10 5.28
CA GLY A 47 -20.36 2.91 6.27
C GLY A 47 -19.84 2.65 7.70
N GLN A 48 -18.53 2.57 7.91
CA GLN A 48 -17.96 2.41 9.24
C GLN A 48 -18.15 3.68 10.08
N THR A 49 -18.68 3.52 11.29
CA THR A 49 -18.70 4.62 12.27
C THR A 49 -17.31 4.82 12.87
N LEU A 50 -16.60 5.86 12.45
CA LEU A 50 -15.26 6.18 12.97
C LEU A 50 -15.29 6.84 14.35
N LEU A 51 -16.19 7.80 14.54
CA LEU A 51 -16.34 8.55 15.78
C LEU A 51 -17.80 8.49 16.22
N ARG A 52 -18.05 8.13 17.47
CA ARG A 52 -19.39 8.08 18.04
C ARG A 52 -19.83 9.46 18.52
N ALA A 53 -21.14 9.71 18.50
CA ALA A 53 -21.73 10.93 19.04
C ALA A 53 -21.36 11.13 20.52
N GLY A 54 -21.14 12.39 20.91
CA GLY A 54 -20.73 12.76 22.27
C GLY A 54 -19.22 12.66 22.53
N ARG A 55 -18.41 12.22 21.55
CA ARG A 55 -16.96 12.24 21.67
C ARG A 55 -16.43 13.68 21.59
N ARG A 56 -15.60 14.07 22.56
CA ARG A 56 -14.79 15.29 22.46
C ARG A 56 -13.64 15.06 21.48
N LEU A 57 -13.59 15.86 20.42
CA LEU A 57 -12.57 15.75 19.39
C LEU A 57 -11.18 16.13 19.91
N ARG A 58 -10.17 15.40 19.46
CA ARG A 58 -8.74 15.68 19.63
C ARG A 58 -8.11 15.97 18.26
N PRO A 59 -6.92 16.57 18.18
CA PRO A 59 -6.28 16.87 16.90
C PRO A 59 -6.21 15.68 15.92
N GLN A 60 -5.88 14.49 16.41
CA GLN A 60 -5.84 13.25 15.60
C GLN A 60 -7.21 12.79 15.05
N ASP A 61 -8.32 13.24 15.66
CA ASP A 61 -9.68 12.93 15.17
C ASP A 61 -10.06 13.84 13.98
N MET A 62 -9.26 14.89 13.72
CA MET A 62 -9.44 15.87 12.65
C MET A 62 -8.32 15.80 11.61
N GLY A 63 -7.57 14.70 11.59
CA GLY A 63 -6.42 14.47 10.70
C GLY A 63 -6.73 14.74 9.24
#